data_AF-A0AAE0E259-F1
#
_entry.id   AF-A0AAE0E259-F1
#
_cell.length_a   1.000
_cell.length_b   1.000
_cell.length_c   1.000
_cell.angle_alpha   90.00
_cell.angle_beta   90.00
_cell.angle_gamma   90.00
#
_symmetry.space_group_name_H-M   'P 1'
#
loop_
_entity.id
_entity.type
_entity.pdbx_description
1 polymer ?
#
loop_
_entity_poly.entity_id
_entity_poly.type
_entity_poly.pdbx_seq_one_letter_code
_entity_poly.pdbx_strand_id
1 'polypeptide(L)'
;MKLAESDCPSAQSLTPDDWYVAKIFVEFLKVFYNATVTLSGVYYPTSSQKIHQIVEMSDLLNTYVEDDMLGPAVVAMETKFKKYWSEMPFFYALGVIVDPRIKLAGLEYLLEFIGNKLSVDYSD
;
A
#
# COMPACT_ATOMS: atom_id res chain seq x y z
N MET A 1 -5.96 -41.89 -40.30
CA MET A 1 -6.81 -41.62 -39.13
C MET A 1 -6.11 -40.53 -38.31
N LYS A 2 -6.39 -39.25 -38.63
CA LYS A 2 -5.84 -38.10 -37.91
C LYS A 2 -6.75 -37.83 -36.72
N LEU A 3 -6.20 -37.86 -35.50
CA LEU A 3 -6.90 -37.40 -34.31
C LEU A 3 -7.06 -35.88 -34.46
N ALA A 4 -8.31 -35.43 -34.42
CA ALA A 4 -8.65 -34.02 -34.32
C ALA A 4 -8.19 -33.54 -32.94
N GLU A 5 -7.19 -32.66 -32.91
CA GLU A 5 -7.00 -31.76 -31.79
C GLU A 5 -8.25 -30.89 -31.72
N SER A 6 -9.07 -31.13 -30.69
CA SER A 6 -10.21 -30.30 -30.38
C SER A 6 -9.69 -28.98 -29.82
N ASP A 7 -9.69 -27.94 -30.66
CA ASP A 7 -9.45 -26.56 -30.24
C ASP A 7 -10.45 -26.17 -29.14
N CYS A 8 -9.93 -25.96 -27.93
CA CYS A 8 -10.68 -25.44 -26.80
C CYS A 8 -10.88 -23.92 -26.99
N PRO A 9 -12.10 -23.35 -26.96
CA PRO A 9 -12.30 -21.94 -27.32
C PRO A 9 -11.86 -20.91 -26.27
N SER A 10 -11.06 -21.26 -25.26
CA SER A 10 -10.86 -20.41 -24.08
C SER A 10 -9.41 -20.15 -23.64
N ALA A 11 -8.42 -20.41 -24.49
CA ALA A 11 -7.05 -19.93 -24.26
C ALA A 11 -6.76 -18.71 -25.13
N GLN A 12 -7.33 -17.54 -24.79
CA GLN A 12 -6.80 -16.28 -25.30
C GLN A 12 -5.36 -16.16 -24.78
N SER A 13 -4.38 -16.34 -25.66
CA SER A 13 -2.98 -16.11 -25.34
C SER A 13 -2.81 -14.64 -24.95
N LEU A 14 -2.31 -14.38 -23.74
CA LEU A 14 -1.97 -13.04 -23.27
C LEU A 14 -1.06 -12.36 -24.29
N THR A 15 -1.42 -11.14 -24.66
CA THR A 15 -0.62 -10.33 -25.57
C THR A 15 0.61 -9.77 -24.85
N PRO A 16 1.68 -9.36 -25.57
CA PRO A 16 2.82 -8.69 -24.94
C PRO A 16 2.43 -7.45 -24.13
N ASP A 17 1.37 -6.74 -24.55
CA ASP A 17 0.86 -5.56 -23.86
C ASP A 17 0.20 -5.93 -22.52
N ASP A 18 -0.53 -7.05 -22.46
CA ASP A 18 -1.11 -7.55 -21.20
C ASP A 18 -0.01 -7.88 -20.17
N TRP A 19 1.10 -8.46 -20.62
CA TRP A 19 2.26 -8.74 -19.76
C TRP A 19 2.96 -7.47 -19.28
N TYR A 20 3.01 -6.43 -20.12
CA TYR A 20 3.56 -5.13 -19.74
C TYR A 20 2.73 -4.47 -18.64
N VAL A 21 1.40 -4.44 -18.81
CA VAL A 21 0.47 -3.94 -17.79
C VAL A 21 0.59 -4.74 -16.50
N ALA A 22 0.60 -6.07 -16.58
CA ALA A 22 0.75 -6.94 -15.42
C ALA A 22 2.05 -6.65 -14.65
N LYS A 23 3.16 -6.39 -15.34
CA LYS A 23 4.44 -6.05 -14.71
C LYS A 23 4.35 -4.77 -13.90
N ILE A 24 3.69 -3.73 -14.43
CA ILE A 24 3.51 -2.46 -13.71
C ILE A 24 2.66 -2.67 -12.46
N PHE A 25 1.55 -3.41 -12.57
CA PHE A 25 0.73 -3.75 -11.41
C PHE A 25 1.50 -4.53 -10.35
N VAL A 26 2.33 -5.49 -10.76
CA VAL A 26 3.16 -6.28 -9.82
C VAL A 26 4.15 -5.38 -9.08
N GLU A 27 4.84 -4.47 -9.78
CA GLU A 27 5.79 -3.55 -9.12
C GLU A 27 5.06 -2.59 -8.17
N PHE A 28 3.89 -2.07 -8.54
CA PHE A 28 3.06 -1.25 -7.65
C PHE A 28 2.61 -2.03 -6.40
N LEU A 29 2.07 -3.23 -6.57
CA LEU A 29 1.56 -4.05 -5.47
C LEU A 29 2.67 -4.61 -4.56
N LYS A 30 3.91 -4.66 -5.04
CA LYS A 30 5.06 -5.15 -4.28
C LYS A 30 5.31 -4.34 -3.01
N VAL A 31 5.05 -3.04 -3.02
CA VAL A 31 5.18 -2.18 -1.84
C VAL A 31 4.18 -2.60 -0.76
N PHE A 32 2.92 -2.82 -1.14
CA PHE A 32 1.89 -3.31 -0.22
C PHE A 32 2.18 -4.72 0.29
N TYR A 33 2.76 -5.58 -0.56
CA TYR A 33 3.21 -6.90 -0.16
C TYR A 33 4.30 -6.82 0.92
N ASN A 34 5.35 -6.01 0.68
CA ASN A 34 6.42 -5.81 1.65
C ASN A 34 5.91 -5.23 2.97
N ALA A 35 4.98 -4.28 2.89
CA ALA A 35 4.29 -3.75 4.06
C ALA A 35 3.55 -4.85 4.81
N THR A 36 2.76 -5.67 4.11
CA THR A 36 2.01 -6.78 4.73
C THR A 36 2.92 -7.83 5.37
N VAL A 37 4.03 -8.18 4.72
CA VAL A 37 5.05 -9.09 5.27
C VAL A 37 5.64 -8.51 6.56
N THR A 38 5.96 -7.21 6.56
CA THR A 38 6.48 -6.52 7.75
C THR A 38 5.44 -6.46 8.87
N LEU A 39 4.18 -6.15 8.52
CA LEU A 39 3.06 -6.04 9.46
C LEU A 39 2.65 -7.39 10.08
N SER A 40 2.81 -8.49 9.33
CA SER A 40 2.51 -9.85 9.78
C SER A 40 3.62 -10.48 10.63
N GLY A 41 4.78 -9.82 10.75
CA GLY A 41 5.86 -10.24 11.64
C GLY A 41 5.49 -10.14 13.13
N VAL A 42 5.56 -11.27 13.83
CA VAL A 42 5.16 -11.39 15.26
C VAL A 42 6.37 -11.36 16.22
N TYR A 43 7.60 -11.39 15.71
CA TYR A 43 8.83 -11.60 16.50
C TYR A 43 9.64 -10.33 16.81
N TYR A 44 9.15 -9.15 16.43
CA TYR A 44 9.82 -7.86 16.67
C TYR A 44 8.79 -6.89 17.26
N PRO A 45 9.19 -5.83 18.00
CA PRO A 45 8.27 -4.78 18.40
C PRO A 45 7.73 -4.07 17.15
N THR A 46 6.65 -4.61 16.59
CA THR A 46 6.11 -4.21 15.30
C THR A 46 5.53 -2.79 15.35
N SER A 47 5.18 -2.29 16.54
CA SER A 47 4.45 -1.04 16.71
C SER A 47 5.24 0.21 16.26
N SER A 48 6.56 0.29 16.49
CA SER A 48 7.33 1.47 16.05
C SER A 48 7.60 1.50 14.55
N GLN A 49 7.69 0.34 13.90
CA GLN A 49 7.94 0.25 12.46
C GLN A 49 6.67 0.41 11.61
N LYS A 50 5.49 0.24 12.21
CA LYS A 50 4.18 0.32 11.54
C LYS A 50 3.90 1.68 10.91
N ILE A 51 4.24 2.77 11.60
CA ILE A 51 4.00 4.11 11.06
C ILE A 51 4.82 4.34 9.78
N HIS A 52 6.05 3.83 9.72
CA HIS A 52 6.86 3.95 8.49
C HIS A 52 6.23 3.22 7.29
N GLN A 53 5.61 2.06 7.50
CA GLN A 53 4.92 1.34 6.43
C GLN A 53 3.66 2.08 5.96
N ILE A 54 2.93 2.71 6.90
CA ILE A 54 1.75 3.54 6.58
C ILE A 54 2.17 4.76 5.76
N VAL A 55 3.27 5.42 6.15
CA VAL A 55 3.87 6.54 5.40
C VAL A 55 4.22 6.11 3.98
N GLU A 56 4.95 5.01 3.81
CA GLU A 56 5.38 4.52 2.50
C GLU A 56 4.20 4.18 1.58
N MET A 57 3.17 3.50 2.12
CA MET A 57 1.93 3.24 1.38
C MET A 57 1.18 4.53 1.02
N SER A 58 1.12 5.51 1.93
CA SER A 58 0.45 6.78 1.68
C SER A 58 1.13 7.61 0.59
N ASP A 59 2.46 7.62 0.56
CA ASP A 59 3.23 8.32 -0.46
C ASP A 59 3.10 7.67 -1.83
N LEU A 60 3.09 6.32 -1.88
CA LEU A 60 2.84 5.58 -3.10
C LEU A 60 1.45 5.86 -3.67
N LEU A 61 0.40 5.80 -2.85
CA LEU A 61 -0.96 6.12 -3.29
C LEU A 61 -1.06 7.54 -3.83
N ASN A 62 -0.46 8.51 -3.14
CA ASN A 62 -0.43 9.90 -3.58
C ASN A 62 0.33 10.09 -4.91
N THR A 63 1.39 9.31 -5.15
CA THR A 63 2.21 9.40 -6.37
C THR A 63 1.47 8.86 -7.60
N TYR A 64 0.69 7.80 -7.45
CA TYR A 64 0.01 7.13 -8.57
C TYR A 64 -1.47 7.52 -8.73
N VAL A 65 -1.97 8.49 -7.98
CA VAL A 65 -3.39 8.89 -8.03
C VAL A 65 -3.79 9.50 -9.38
N GLU A 66 -2.86 10.20 -10.04
CA GLU A 66 -3.04 10.83 -11.36
C GLU A 66 -2.49 9.96 -12.51
N ASP A 67 -2.08 8.72 -12.24
CA ASP A 67 -1.55 7.83 -13.28
C ASP A 67 -2.67 7.36 -14.23
N ASP A 68 -2.45 7.46 -15.54
CA ASP A 68 -3.45 7.12 -16.55
C ASP A 68 -3.91 5.65 -16.49
N MET A 69 -3.04 4.75 -16.01
CA MET A 69 -3.30 3.30 -15.99
C MET A 69 -3.66 2.80 -14.60
N LEU A 70 -2.94 3.25 -13.57
CA LEU A 70 -3.13 2.83 -12.18
C LEU A 70 -4.12 3.71 -11.42
N GLY A 71 -4.33 4.96 -11.84
CA GLY A 71 -5.15 5.96 -11.16
C GLY A 71 -6.54 5.44 -10.74
N PRO A 72 -7.34 4.82 -11.63
CA PRO A 72 -8.65 4.29 -11.24
C PRO A 72 -8.59 3.24 -10.11
N ALA A 73 -7.57 2.38 -10.12
CA ALA A 73 -7.36 1.39 -9.07
C ALA A 73 -6.83 2.04 -7.78
N VAL A 74 -5.90 2.99 -7.93
CA VAL A 74 -5.28 3.73 -6.82
C VAL A 74 -6.33 4.53 -6.05
N VAL A 75 -7.24 5.24 -6.73
CA VAL A 75 -8.33 6.00 -6.08
C VAL A 75 -9.21 5.08 -5.22
N ALA A 76 -9.53 3.88 -5.71
CA ALA A 76 -10.31 2.91 -4.94
C ALA A 76 -9.52 2.35 -3.73
N MET A 77 -8.21 2.14 -3.89
CA MET A 77 -7.33 1.70 -2.79
C MET A 77 -7.13 2.79 -1.75
N GLU A 78 -6.91 4.03 -2.18
CA GLU A 78 -6.77 5.21 -1.34
C GLU A 78 -8.04 5.45 -0.51
N THR A 79 -9.21 5.32 -1.12
CA THR A 79 -10.49 5.45 -0.40
C THR A 79 -10.60 4.44 0.74
N LYS A 80 -10.22 3.18 0.50
CA LYS A 80 -10.19 2.15 1.55
C LYS A 80 -9.11 2.43 2.58
N PHE A 81 -7.94 2.89 2.13
CA PHE A 81 -6.82 3.22 3.00
C PHE A 81 -7.19 4.34 3.98
N LYS A 82 -7.76 5.45 3.49
CA LYS A 82 -8.28 6.53 4.32
C LYS A 82 -9.29 6.02 5.33
N LYS A 83 -10.22 5.15 4.93
CA LYS A 83 -11.21 4.56 5.84
C LYS A 83 -10.59 3.74 6.97
N TYR A 84 -9.53 2.98 6.71
CA TYR A 84 -8.86 2.17 7.73
C TYR A 84 -7.95 2.97 8.65
N TRP A 85 -7.40 4.08 8.15
CA TRP A 85 -6.40 4.87 8.85
C TRP A 85 -6.92 6.23 9.33
N SER A 86 -8.17 6.60 9.06
CA SER A 86 -8.78 7.86 9.52
C SER A 86 -8.76 7.99 11.04
N GLU A 87 -8.95 6.88 11.75
CA GLU A 87 -8.75 6.80 13.19
C GLU A 87 -7.51 5.95 13.44
N MET A 88 -6.36 6.60 13.61
CA MET A 88 -5.12 5.87 13.90
C MET A 88 -5.24 5.22 15.28
N PRO A 89 -5.11 3.89 15.39
CA PRO A 89 -5.17 3.26 16.71
C PRO A 89 -4.05 3.73 17.63
N PHE A 90 -4.41 4.12 18.86
CA PHE A 90 -3.51 4.70 19.87
C PHE A 90 -2.22 3.88 20.10
N PHE A 91 -2.29 2.55 19.99
CA PHE A 91 -1.14 1.67 20.18
C PHE A 91 -0.04 1.84 19.12
N TYR A 92 -0.33 2.39 17.94
CA TYR A 92 0.69 2.75 16.97
C TYR A 92 1.45 4.01 17.37
N ALA A 93 0.72 5.06 17.79
CA ALA A 93 1.32 6.25 18.37
C ALA A 93 2.17 5.92 19.60
N LEU A 94 1.65 5.09 20.52
CA LEU A 94 2.38 4.64 21.69
C LEU A 94 3.67 3.88 21.32
N GLY A 95 3.60 3.00 20.31
CA GLY A 95 4.78 2.28 19.81
C GLY A 95 5.88 3.20 19.32
N VAL A 96 5.52 4.29 18.64
CA VAL A 96 6.46 5.28 18.13
C VAL A 96 7.02 6.18 19.24
N ILE A 97 6.21 6.58 20.20
CA ILE A 97 6.67 7.38 21.36
C ILE A 97 7.68 6.57 22.20
N VAL A 98 7.43 5.26 22.37
CA VAL A 98 8.32 4.35 23.11
C VAL A 98 9.61 4.06 22.33
N ASP A 99 9.66 4.29 21.00
CA ASP A 99 10.89 4.18 20.23
C ASP A 99 11.81 5.39 20.52
N PRO A 100 12.97 5.18 21.16
CA PRO A 100 13.87 6.27 21.54
C PRO A 100 14.47 7.01 20.34
N ARG A 101 14.37 6.45 19.12
CA ARG A 101 14.88 7.07 17.89
C ARG A 101 13.90 8.08 17.31
N ILE A 102 12.60 7.82 17.41
CA ILE A 102 11.55 8.65 16.79
C ILE A 102 11.01 9.67 17.80
N LYS A 103 10.71 9.22 19.03
CA LYS A 103 10.16 10.05 20.11
C LYS A 103 8.85 10.73 19.69
N LEU A 104 8.34 11.61 20.55
CA LEU A 104 7.11 12.36 20.31
C LEU A 104 7.22 13.30 19.08
N ALA A 105 8.33 14.03 18.95
CA ALA A 105 8.54 14.95 17.84
C ALA A 105 8.52 14.25 16.46
N GLY A 106 9.05 13.03 16.39
CA GLY A 106 8.97 12.24 15.16
C GLY A 106 7.56 11.72 14.88
N LEU A 107 6.76 11.40 15.90
CA LEU A 107 5.36 11.05 15.71
C LEU A 107 4.56 12.22 15.13
N GLU A 108 4.71 13.42 15.68
CA GLU A 108 4.05 14.65 15.19
C GLU A 108 4.36 14.88 13.70
N TYR A 109 5.64 14.80 13.33
CA TYR A 109 6.07 14.92 11.93
C TYR A 109 5.46 13.84 11.02
N LEU A 110 5.41 12.58 11.48
CA LEU A 110 4.85 11.48 10.69
C LEU A 110 3.34 11.64 10.51
N LEU A 111 2.62 12.09 11.54
CA LEU A 111 1.18 12.36 11.46
C LEU A 111 0.88 13.51 10.49
N GLU A 112 1.63 14.60 10.56
CA GLU A 112 1.52 15.72 9.62
C GLU A 112 1.81 15.27 8.18
N PHE A 113 2.86 14.47 7.97
CA PHE A 113 3.21 13.94 6.66
C PHE A 113 2.09 13.07 6.06
N ILE A 114 1.57 12.11 6.84
CA ILE A 114 0.47 11.22 6.39
C ILE A 114 -0.78 12.05 6.14
N GLY A 115 -1.09 13.01 7.02
CA GLY A 115 -2.26 13.88 6.89
C GLY A 115 -2.22 14.70 5.61
N ASN A 116 -1.08 15.30 5.28
CA ASN A 116 -0.87 16.03 4.03
C ASN A 116 -1.04 15.13 2.80
N LYS A 117 -0.52 13.90 2.84
CA LYS A 117 -0.58 12.96 1.71
C LYS A 117 -1.97 12.39 1.45
N LEU A 118 -2.76 12.22 2.51
CA LEU A 118 -4.11 11.66 2.43
C LEU A 118 -5.22 12.72 2.52
N SER A 119 -4.88 13.99 2.74
CA SER A 119 -5.86 15.03 3.09
C SER A 119 -6.74 14.62 4.27
N VAL A 120 -6.13 14.03 5.31
CA VAL A 120 -6.77 13.63 6.57
C VAL A 120 -6.17 14.48 7.70
N ASP A 121 -7.02 15.02 8.56
CA ASP A 121 -6.55 15.75 9.75
C ASP A 121 -6.39 14.77 10.92
N TYR A 122 -5.21 14.77 11.54
CA TYR A 122 -4.88 13.97 12.72
C TYR A 122 -4.65 14.84 13.97
N SER A 123 -5.06 16.12 13.93
CA SER A 123 -4.80 17.12 14.99
C SER A 123 -5.76 17.06 16.18
N ASP A 124 -6.75 16.15 16.16
CA ASP A 124 -7.78 15.99 17.20
C ASP A 124 -7.33 15.15 18.42
#